data_AF-A0A6H5JCM6-F1
#
_entry.id   AF-A0A6H5JCM6-F1
#
_cell.length_a   1.000
_cell.length_b   1.000
_cell.length_c   1.000
_cell.angle_alpha   90.00
_cell.angle_beta   90.00
_cell.angle_gamma   90.00
#
_symmetry.space_group_name_H-M   'P 1'
#
loop_
_entity.id
_entity.type
_entity.pdbx_description
1 polymer ?
#
loop_
_entity_poly.entity_id
_entity_poly.type
_entity_poly.pdbx_seq_one_letter_code
_entity_poly.pdbx_strand_id
1 'polypeptide(L)'
;MSRPSEEAKGKSGNGIAVKGGVETGEAKARLIRLEEVACFRRRMGIKVKGEEVADPMASFSEMPSASTSKEAAQTRRVLLHNVEESAWKEPTPVQMQAVPILVAGRDLLAAAPTGSGKTAAFVMPMILRLGVQRADPQASGVRGILLAPTRELAAQIHRDVVRLSRGRRLRVCLLTKAGATKAAAATGMDSKNALSGYDIVVSTPMRLVALVRERAICLASVEMVVLDEADKLFDAGAASGGSDKAFIGQVDEVLAACSHQQVQRALFSATVGQQVKELSESVLRDHIFLTVGTQNSGAADIDQRLVYVGREEGKLLAVRQLVQEGLRPPVLVFLQSKDRAKALFHELVYDGINTDVMHASRTQDQRDNIIQRFRTGEIWVLICTDLVARGIDFKVQ
;
A
#
# COMPACT_ATOMS: atom_id res chain seq x y z
N MET A 1 -38.99 13.96 -74.41
CA MET A 1 -38.33 13.06 -75.38
C MET A 1 -38.44 11.65 -74.85
N SER A 2 -38.96 10.77 -75.69
CA SER A 2 -39.51 9.47 -75.35
C SER A 2 -38.56 8.36 -75.80
N ARG A 3 -38.22 7.42 -74.88
CA ARG A 3 -37.84 6.00 -75.11
C ARG A 3 -36.62 5.70 -76.04
N PRO A 4 -36.22 4.43 -76.29
CA PRO A 4 -35.76 3.34 -75.39
C PRO A 4 -34.53 2.57 -75.97
N SER A 5 -34.02 1.53 -75.27
CA SER A 5 -33.56 0.19 -75.76
C SER A 5 -32.45 -0.38 -74.84
N GLU A 6 -32.62 -1.50 -74.11
CA GLU A 6 -32.34 -2.91 -74.52
C GLU A 6 -30.93 -3.06 -75.16
N GLU A 7 -30.00 -3.90 -74.71
CA GLU A 7 -30.03 -5.35 -74.41
C GLU A 7 -28.81 -5.80 -73.56
N ALA A 8 -28.88 -7.01 -72.99
CA ALA A 8 -27.91 -8.12 -73.17
C ALA A 8 -27.51 -8.90 -71.89
N LYS A 9 -27.63 -10.23 -72.01
CA LYS A 9 -27.32 -11.30 -71.04
C LYS A 9 -25.82 -11.55 -70.89
N GLY A 10 -25.40 -12.07 -69.72
CA GLY A 10 -24.13 -12.79 -69.57
C GLY A 10 -23.90 -13.36 -68.17
N LYS A 11 -23.99 -14.69 -68.01
CA LYS A 11 -23.63 -15.44 -66.80
C LYS A 11 -22.10 -15.52 -66.66
N SER A 12 -21.56 -15.39 -65.45
CA SER A 12 -20.46 -16.22 -64.95
C SER A 12 -20.33 -16.06 -63.44
N GLY A 13 -20.34 -17.18 -62.72
CA GLY A 13 -20.09 -17.20 -61.29
C GLY A 13 -18.63 -16.86 -60.97
N ASN A 14 -18.43 -16.28 -59.79
CA ASN A 14 -17.31 -16.66 -58.95
C ASN A 14 -17.72 -16.44 -57.49
N GLY A 15 -17.85 -17.55 -56.76
CA GLY A 15 -18.10 -17.53 -55.33
C GLY A 15 -16.89 -16.92 -54.62
N ILE A 16 -17.06 -15.71 -54.09
CA ILE A 16 -16.16 -15.19 -53.09
C ILE A 16 -16.67 -15.70 -51.75
N ALA A 17 -15.96 -16.71 -51.24
CA ALA A 17 -16.16 -17.25 -49.91
C ALA A 17 -16.13 -16.13 -48.86
N VAL A 18 -17.22 -16.02 -48.11
CA VAL A 18 -17.39 -15.14 -46.96
C VAL A 18 -16.38 -15.55 -45.88
N LYS A 19 -15.23 -14.85 -45.81
CA LYS A 19 -14.36 -14.81 -44.62
C LYS A 19 -14.83 -13.70 -43.68
N GLY A 20 -16.11 -13.73 -43.25
CA GLY A 20 -16.72 -12.70 -42.39
C GLY A 20 -17.23 -13.21 -41.03
N GLY A 21 -17.10 -14.50 -40.73
CA GLY A 21 -17.75 -15.13 -39.57
C GLY A 21 -16.93 -15.22 -38.28
N VAL A 22 -15.59 -15.11 -38.36
CA VAL A 22 -14.72 -15.37 -37.20
C VAL A 22 -14.44 -14.09 -36.40
N GLU A 23 -14.20 -12.96 -37.07
CA GLU A 23 -13.92 -11.66 -36.43
C GLU A 23 -15.12 -11.12 -35.62
N THR A 24 -16.35 -11.42 -36.04
CA THR A 24 -17.57 -10.97 -35.36
C THR A 24 -17.84 -11.73 -34.05
N GLY A 25 -17.41 -12.99 -33.96
CA GLY A 25 -17.55 -13.82 -32.75
C GLY A 25 -16.58 -13.41 -31.64
N GLU A 26 -15.30 -13.21 -31.97
CA GLU A 26 -14.27 -12.80 -31.01
C GLU A 26 -14.52 -11.38 -30.48
N ALA A 27 -14.93 -10.45 -31.34
CA ALA A 27 -15.31 -9.10 -30.94
C ALA A 27 -16.50 -9.10 -29.97
N LYS A 28 -17.51 -9.94 -30.22
CA LYS A 28 -18.67 -10.09 -29.33
C LYS A 28 -18.29 -10.71 -27.99
N ALA A 29 -17.44 -11.75 -27.99
CA ALA A 29 -16.94 -12.38 -26.76
C ALA A 29 -16.13 -11.40 -25.90
N ARG A 30 -15.28 -10.57 -26.54
CA ARG A 30 -14.54 -9.50 -25.87
C ARG A 30 -15.46 -8.47 -25.24
N LEU A 31 -16.52 -8.06 -25.95
CA LEU A 31 -17.49 -7.09 -25.43
C LEU A 31 -18.23 -7.63 -24.20
N ILE A 32 -18.69 -8.88 -24.25
CA ILE A 32 -19.34 -9.56 -23.11
C ILE A 32 -18.40 -9.58 -21.90
N ARG A 33 -17.14 -9.98 -22.11
CA ARG A 33 -16.14 -10.00 -21.03
C ARG A 33 -15.91 -8.62 -20.42
N LEU A 34 -15.85 -7.57 -21.24
CA LEU A 34 -15.70 -6.19 -20.76
C LEU A 34 -16.91 -5.75 -19.92
N GLU A 35 -18.12 -6.11 -20.33
CA GLU A 35 -19.35 -5.84 -19.58
C GLU A 35 -19.39 -6.60 -18.24
N GLU A 36 -19.00 -7.88 -18.23
CA GLU A 36 -18.90 -8.69 -17.01
C GLU A 36 -17.89 -8.09 -16.02
N VAL A 37 -16.71 -7.70 -16.50
CA VAL A 37 -15.68 -7.04 -15.69
C VAL A 37 -16.17 -5.69 -15.17
N ALA A 38 -16.88 -4.91 -15.99
CA ALA A 38 -17.46 -3.63 -15.56
C ALA A 38 -18.56 -3.83 -14.50
N CYS A 39 -19.38 -4.88 -14.63
CA CYS A 39 -20.37 -5.25 -13.63
C CYS A 39 -19.70 -5.68 -12.31
N PHE A 40 -18.67 -6.51 -12.39
CA PHE A 40 -17.89 -6.95 -11.23
C PHE A 40 -17.26 -5.76 -10.49
N ARG A 41 -16.60 -4.86 -11.22
CA ARG A 41 -15.99 -3.64 -10.65
C ARG A 41 -17.03 -2.77 -9.94
N ARG A 42 -18.20 -2.56 -10.55
CA ARG A 42 -19.30 -1.81 -9.92
C ARG A 42 -19.78 -2.46 -8.63
N ARG A 43 -19.98 -3.77 -8.63
CA ARG A 43 -20.41 -4.53 -7.44
C ARG A 43 -19.41 -4.44 -6.29
N MET A 44 -18.12 -4.48 -6.60
CA MET A 44 -17.04 -4.42 -5.60
C MET A 44 -16.61 -2.99 -5.24
N GLY A 45 -17.26 -1.95 -5.77
CA GLY A 45 -16.90 -0.55 -5.51
C GLY A 45 -15.53 -0.16 -6.07
N ILE A 46 -15.08 -0.83 -7.12
CA ILE A 46 -13.78 -0.62 -7.78
C ILE A 46 -13.97 0.34 -8.96
N LYS A 47 -13.17 1.41 -8.99
CA LYS A 47 -13.07 2.34 -10.11
C LYS A 47 -11.63 2.35 -10.60
N VAL A 48 -11.43 2.24 -11.91
CA VAL A 48 -10.09 2.22 -12.50
C VAL A 48 -10.02 3.22 -13.65
N LYS A 49 -8.93 3.96 -13.74
CA LYS A 49 -8.58 4.82 -14.88
C LYS A 49 -7.18 4.43 -15.38
N GLY A 50 -6.98 4.51 -16.69
CA GLY A 50 -5.74 4.11 -17.36
C GLY A 50 -6.02 3.15 -18.52
N GLU A 51 -5.01 2.91 -19.33
CA GLU A 51 -5.08 2.01 -20.49
C GLU A 51 -4.65 0.59 -20.10
N GLU A 52 -5.04 -0.42 -20.88
CA GLU A 52 -4.62 -1.83 -20.72
C GLU A 52 -4.73 -2.39 -19.28
N VAL A 53 -5.83 -2.07 -18.61
CA VAL A 53 -6.08 -2.50 -17.24
C VAL A 53 -6.36 -4.01 -17.20
N ALA A 54 -5.52 -4.76 -16.47
CA ALA A 54 -5.74 -6.18 -16.22
C ALA A 54 -7.11 -6.46 -15.55
N ASP A 55 -7.71 -7.60 -15.87
CA ASP A 55 -8.98 -8.02 -15.28
C ASP A 55 -8.82 -8.27 -13.76
N PRO A 56 -9.84 -7.93 -12.95
CA PRO A 56 -9.81 -8.21 -11.52
C PRO A 56 -9.88 -9.73 -11.28
N MET A 57 -9.19 -10.21 -10.25
CA MET A 57 -9.33 -11.58 -9.75
C MET A 57 -10.50 -11.66 -8.77
N ALA A 58 -11.36 -12.67 -8.88
CA ALA A 58 -12.48 -12.86 -7.95
C ALA A 58 -12.07 -13.66 -6.70
N SER A 59 -11.08 -14.54 -6.83
CA SER A 59 -10.53 -15.36 -5.75
C SER A 59 -9.00 -15.37 -5.78
N PHE A 60 -8.35 -15.70 -4.67
CA PHE A 60 -6.89 -15.87 -4.67
C PHE A 60 -6.43 -16.96 -5.64
N SER A 61 -7.27 -17.98 -5.89
CA SER A 61 -6.96 -19.05 -6.83
C SER A 61 -6.73 -18.55 -8.27
N GLU A 62 -7.36 -17.44 -8.66
CA GLU A 62 -7.25 -16.81 -9.98
C GLU A 62 -6.03 -15.88 -10.13
N MET A 63 -5.30 -15.62 -9.04
CA MET A 63 -4.17 -14.68 -9.01
C MET A 63 -3.16 -14.92 -10.15
N PRO A 64 -2.83 -13.95 -11.01
CA PRO A 64 -1.96 -14.21 -12.16
C PRO A 64 -0.54 -14.64 -11.75
N SER A 65 0.13 -15.37 -12.63
CA SER A 65 1.56 -15.69 -12.47
C SER A 65 2.41 -14.60 -13.11
N ALA A 66 3.55 -14.26 -12.50
CA ALA A 66 4.50 -13.29 -13.06
C ALA A 66 5.16 -13.77 -14.37
N SER A 67 5.26 -15.09 -14.57
CA SER A 67 5.71 -15.70 -15.83
C SER A 67 5.18 -17.12 -15.99
N THR A 68 5.38 -17.71 -17.18
CA THR A 68 5.04 -19.11 -17.49
C THR A 68 6.08 -20.11 -16.97
N SER A 69 7.13 -19.65 -16.29
CA SER A 69 8.19 -20.52 -15.77
C SER A 69 7.68 -21.44 -14.65
N LYS A 70 8.27 -22.64 -14.55
CA LYS A 70 7.98 -23.59 -13.46
C LYS A 70 8.24 -22.96 -12.09
N GLU A 71 9.26 -22.11 -11.98
CA GLU A 71 9.59 -21.42 -10.75
C GLU A 71 8.53 -20.41 -10.35
N ALA A 72 8.00 -19.61 -11.29
CA ALA A 72 6.92 -18.67 -11.01
C ALA A 72 5.64 -19.39 -10.57
N ALA A 73 5.31 -20.53 -11.21
CA ALA A 73 4.21 -21.39 -10.77
C ALA A 73 4.43 -21.91 -9.33
N GLN A 74 5.66 -22.31 -8.99
CA GLN A 74 5.99 -22.73 -7.63
C GLN A 74 5.92 -21.57 -6.63
N THR A 75 6.34 -20.36 -7.02
CA THR A 75 6.19 -19.15 -6.19
C THR A 75 4.73 -18.90 -5.86
N ARG A 76 3.87 -18.92 -6.88
CA ARG A 76 2.44 -18.73 -6.72
C ARG A 76 1.84 -19.76 -5.78
N ARG A 77 2.16 -21.05 -5.95
CA ARG A 77 1.65 -22.12 -5.07
C ARG A 77 2.02 -21.90 -3.60
N VAL A 78 3.29 -21.59 -3.32
CA VAL A 78 3.75 -21.33 -1.94
C VAL A 78 3.08 -20.09 -1.38
N LEU A 79 2.95 -19.03 -2.18
CA LEU A 79 2.27 -17.80 -1.75
C LEU A 79 0.79 -18.07 -1.43
N LEU A 80 0.07 -18.81 -2.28
CA LEU A 80 -1.33 -19.16 -2.03
C LEU A 80 -1.49 -19.95 -0.73
N HIS A 81 -0.63 -20.93 -0.48
CA HIS A 81 -0.61 -21.65 0.78
C HIS A 81 -0.39 -20.72 1.99
N ASN A 82 0.57 -19.79 1.90
CA ASN A 82 0.80 -18.81 2.96
C ASN A 82 -0.36 -17.82 3.16
N VAL A 83 -1.13 -17.54 2.10
CA VAL A 83 -2.36 -16.73 2.17
C VAL A 83 -3.49 -17.52 2.83
N GLU A 84 -3.66 -18.80 2.50
CA GLU A 84 -4.63 -19.70 3.12
C GLU A 84 -4.38 -19.91 4.62
N GLU A 85 -3.10 -19.97 5.04
CA GLU A 85 -2.73 -20.00 6.47
C GLU A 85 -2.92 -18.64 7.18
N SER A 86 -3.18 -17.57 6.42
CA SER A 86 -3.44 -16.25 6.97
C SER A 86 -4.93 -16.04 7.28
N ALA A 87 -5.26 -14.91 7.90
CA ALA A 87 -6.66 -14.55 8.16
C ALA A 87 -7.44 -14.13 6.89
N TRP A 88 -6.80 -14.09 5.70
CA TRP A 88 -7.43 -13.63 4.46
C TRP A 88 -8.04 -14.79 3.69
N LYS A 89 -9.33 -15.03 3.94
CA LYS A 89 -10.10 -16.07 3.22
C LYS A 89 -10.44 -15.67 1.79
N GLU A 90 -10.79 -14.40 1.59
CA GLU A 90 -11.21 -13.83 0.30
C GLU A 90 -10.43 -12.55 0.00
N PRO A 91 -10.10 -12.25 -1.28
CA PRO A 91 -9.41 -11.03 -1.62
C PRO A 91 -10.30 -9.80 -1.39
N THR A 92 -9.75 -8.76 -0.78
CA THR A 92 -10.44 -7.48 -0.65
C THR A 92 -10.55 -6.77 -2.00
N PRO A 93 -11.50 -5.83 -2.22
CA PRO A 93 -11.65 -5.17 -3.52
C PRO A 93 -10.38 -4.47 -4.04
N VAL A 94 -9.53 -3.94 -3.14
CA VAL A 94 -8.23 -3.37 -3.53
C VAL A 94 -7.26 -4.45 -4.00
N GLN A 95 -7.23 -5.62 -3.34
CA GLN A 95 -6.41 -6.76 -3.74
C GLN A 95 -6.87 -7.32 -5.09
N MET A 96 -8.19 -7.50 -5.26
CA MET A 96 -8.80 -8.04 -6.48
C MET A 96 -8.31 -7.33 -7.75
N GLN A 97 -8.10 -6.02 -7.71
CA GLN A 97 -7.70 -5.23 -8.88
C GLN A 97 -6.21 -4.84 -8.87
N ALA A 98 -5.63 -4.52 -7.72
CA ALA A 98 -4.22 -4.10 -7.65
C ALA A 98 -3.25 -5.25 -7.93
N VAL A 99 -3.54 -6.47 -7.45
CA VAL A 99 -2.64 -7.61 -7.64
C VAL A 99 -2.47 -7.93 -9.13
N PRO A 100 -3.54 -8.08 -9.94
CA PRO A 100 -3.38 -8.30 -11.38
C PRO A 100 -2.66 -7.17 -12.11
N ILE A 101 -2.95 -5.90 -11.76
CA ILE A 101 -2.26 -4.74 -12.35
C ILE A 101 -0.75 -4.80 -12.09
N LEU A 102 -0.37 -5.07 -10.84
CA LEU A 102 1.04 -5.10 -10.46
C LEU A 102 1.77 -6.31 -11.04
N VAL A 103 1.12 -7.47 -11.12
CA VAL A 103 1.71 -8.65 -11.80
C VAL A 103 1.90 -8.41 -13.30
N ALA A 104 1.03 -7.62 -13.93
CA ALA A 104 1.17 -7.22 -15.33
C ALA A 104 2.30 -6.18 -15.58
N GLY A 105 3.00 -5.73 -14.52
CA GLY A 105 4.14 -4.83 -14.65
C GLY A 105 3.79 -3.35 -14.82
N ARG A 106 2.52 -2.96 -14.67
CA ARG A 106 2.08 -1.55 -14.77
C ARG A 106 2.27 -0.81 -13.45
N ASP A 107 2.63 0.46 -13.55
CA ASP A 107 2.67 1.35 -12.39
C ASP A 107 1.25 1.60 -11.87
N LEU A 108 1.13 1.82 -10.56
CA LEU A 108 -0.17 1.89 -9.89
C LEU A 108 -0.21 3.03 -8.86
N LEU A 109 -1.22 3.89 -8.96
CA LEU A 109 -1.71 4.68 -7.82
C LEU A 109 -2.98 4.04 -7.30
N ALA A 110 -2.96 3.52 -6.08
CA ALA A 110 -4.10 2.87 -5.44
C ALA A 110 -4.62 3.69 -4.24
N ALA A 111 -5.85 4.15 -4.36
CA ALA A 111 -6.59 4.87 -3.34
C ALA A 111 -7.63 3.96 -2.68
N ALA A 112 -7.42 3.62 -1.42
CA ALA A 112 -8.35 2.79 -0.66
C ALA A 112 -8.22 3.09 0.85
N PRO A 113 -9.31 3.01 1.63
CA PRO A 113 -9.28 3.36 3.05
C PRO A 113 -8.30 2.50 3.86
N THR A 114 -7.91 2.96 5.04
CA THR A 114 -7.13 2.15 5.99
C THR A 114 -7.90 0.89 6.36
N GLY A 115 -7.20 -0.22 6.57
CA GLY A 115 -7.84 -1.53 6.82
C GLY A 115 -8.38 -2.26 5.59
N SER A 116 -8.39 -1.63 4.39
CA SER A 116 -8.85 -2.28 3.15
C SER A 116 -7.93 -3.41 2.63
N GLY A 117 -6.81 -3.70 3.30
CA GLY A 117 -5.88 -4.75 2.88
C GLY A 117 -4.86 -4.34 1.83
N LYS A 118 -4.54 -3.03 1.72
CA LYS A 118 -3.52 -2.47 0.81
C LYS A 118 -2.17 -3.18 0.92
N THR A 119 -1.72 -3.48 2.13
CA THR A 119 -0.42 -4.13 2.37
C THR A 119 -0.28 -5.44 1.61
N ALA A 120 -1.26 -6.35 1.72
CA ALA A 120 -1.22 -7.60 0.97
C ALA A 120 -1.28 -7.36 -0.56
N ALA A 121 -2.01 -6.32 -0.99
CA ALA A 121 -2.20 -5.99 -2.40
C ALA A 121 -0.89 -5.66 -3.13
N PHE A 122 0.12 -5.10 -2.44
CA PHE A 122 1.45 -4.88 -3.02
C PHE A 122 2.51 -5.90 -2.61
N VAL A 123 2.38 -6.52 -1.43
CA VAL A 123 3.34 -7.54 -0.99
C VAL A 123 3.23 -8.81 -1.83
N MET A 124 2.01 -9.27 -2.16
CA MET A 124 1.80 -10.44 -3.01
C MET A 124 2.49 -10.32 -4.39
N PRO A 125 2.25 -9.28 -5.21
CA PRO A 125 2.91 -9.14 -6.50
C PRO A 125 4.43 -8.96 -6.36
N MET A 126 4.91 -8.30 -5.30
CA MET A 126 6.35 -8.21 -5.04
C MET A 126 6.97 -9.60 -4.82
N ILE A 127 6.34 -10.46 -4.02
CA ILE A 127 6.81 -11.83 -3.80
C ILE A 127 6.73 -12.67 -5.08
N LEU A 128 5.65 -12.54 -5.86
CA LEU A 128 5.50 -13.26 -7.13
C LEU A 128 6.61 -12.90 -8.12
N ARG A 129 6.97 -11.61 -8.20
CA ARG A 129 8.01 -11.11 -9.09
C ARG A 129 9.41 -11.51 -8.61
N LEU A 130 9.73 -11.20 -7.36
CA LEU A 130 11.09 -11.39 -6.81
C LEU A 130 11.36 -12.84 -6.39
N GLY A 131 10.32 -13.64 -6.20
CA GLY A 131 10.43 -15.02 -5.78
C GLY A 131 11.02 -15.94 -6.86
N VAL A 132 11.08 -15.52 -8.12
CA VAL A 132 11.79 -16.22 -9.19
C VAL A 132 13.31 -16.03 -9.02
N GLN A 133 14.11 -17.05 -9.33
CA GLN A 133 15.56 -16.93 -9.24
C GLN A 133 16.07 -15.83 -10.16
N ARG A 134 17.18 -15.20 -9.75
CA ARG A 134 17.88 -14.25 -10.61
C ARG A 134 18.37 -14.97 -11.86
N ALA A 135 18.33 -14.27 -12.99
CA ALA A 135 18.94 -14.77 -14.22
C ALA A 135 20.43 -15.09 -14.03
N ASP A 136 21.12 -14.27 -13.22
CA ASP A 136 22.47 -14.54 -12.72
C ASP A 136 22.43 -14.99 -11.24
N PRO A 137 22.74 -16.25 -10.93
CA PRO A 137 22.80 -16.76 -9.56
C PRO A 137 23.84 -16.07 -8.67
N GLN A 138 24.86 -15.43 -9.24
CA GLN A 138 25.90 -14.69 -8.51
C GLN A 138 25.50 -13.24 -8.24
N ALA A 139 24.48 -12.73 -8.92
CA ALA A 139 24.00 -11.37 -8.69
C ALA A 139 23.47 -11.25 -7.25
N SER A 140 23.91 -10.20 -6.55
CA SER A 140 23.49 -9.86 -5.18
C SER A 140 22.93 -8.43 -5.14
N GLY A 141 22.29 -8.02 -4.05
CA GLY A 141 21.73 -6.67 -3.90
C GLY A 141 20.21 -6.58 -3.95
N VAL A 142 19.69 -5.41 -3.59
CA VAL A 142 18.27 -5.18 -3.34
C VAL A 142 17.48 -5.14 -4.65
N ARG A 143 16.37 -5.88 -4.72
CA ARG A 143 15.44 -5.93 -5.86
C ARG A 143 14.09 -5.30 -5.57
N GLY A 144 13.66 -5.29 -4.30
CA GLY A 144 12.40 -4.71 -3.85
C GLY A 144 12.60 -3.67 -2.75
N ILE A 145 11.90 -2.53 -2.85
CA ILE A 145 11.86 -1.51 -1.81
C ILE A 145 10.41 -1.26 -1.39
N LEU A 146 10.17 -1.29 -0.07
CA LEU A 146 8.91 -0.90 0.55
C LEU A 146 9.17 0.30 1.48
N LEU A 147 8.59 1.44 1.14
CA LEU A 147 8.70 2.68 1.90
C LEU A 147 7.42 2.96 2.67
N ALA A 148 7.56 3.24 3.97
CA ALA A 148 6.47 3.67 4.83
C ALA A 148 6.81 4.97 5.58
N PRO A 149 5.83 5.82 5.91
CA PRO A 149 6.05 7.08 6.64
C PRO A 149 6.63 6.88 8.04
N THR A 150 6.25 5.82 8.74
CA THR A 150 6.66 5.58 10.13
C THR A 150 7.45 4.28 10.28
N ARG A 151 8.24 4.18 11.35
CA ARG A 151 9.03 2.98 11.65
C ARG A 151 8.14 1.81 12.05
N GLU A 152 7.04 2.12 12.71
CA GLU A 152 6.02 1.20 13.20
C GLU A 152 5.30 0.54 12.02
N LEU A 153 4.87 1.34 11.04
CA LEU A 153 4.27 0.81 9.82
C LEU A 153 5.29 0.01 8.98
N ALA A 154 6.52 0.47 8.85
CA ALA A 154 7.59 -0.29 8.21
C ALA A 154 7.80 -1.66 8.89
N ALA A 155 7.77 -1.73 10.22
CA ALA A 155 7.88 -2.98 10.96
C ALA A 155 6.68 -3.90 10.74
N GLN A 156 5.47 -3.36 10.60
CA GLN A 156 4.28 -4.12 10.26
C GLN A 156 4.38 -4.72 8.85
N ILE A 157 4.71 -3.91 7.85
CA ILE A 157 4.92 -4.36 6.48
C ILE A 157 5.99 -5.46 6.44
N HIS A 158 7.12 -5.27 7.12
CA HIS A 158 8.17 -6.28 7.20
C HIS A 158 7.65 -7.63 7.74
N ARG A 159 6.85 -7.63 8.81
CA ARG A 159 6.25 -8.86 9.35
C ARG A 159 5.35 -9.55 8.32
N ASP A 160 4.56 -8.79 7.58
CA ASP A 160 3.67 -9.35 6.56
C ASP A 160 4.45 -9.92 5.37
N VAL A 161 5.52 -9.25 4.92
CA VAL A 161 6.41 -9.77 3.88
C VAL A 161 7.08 -11.06 4.33
N VAL A 162 7.63 -11.12 5.54
CA VAL A 162 8.28 -12.33 6.08
C VAL A 162 7.27 -13.48 6.19
N ARG A 163 6.04 -13.20 6.64
CA ARG A 163 4.97 -14.21 6.73
C ARG A 163 4.62 -14.77 5.36
N LEU A 164 4.36 -13.91 4.38
CA LEU A 164 3.90 -14.32 3.05
C LEU A 164 5.01 -14.91 2.17
N SER A 165 6.28 -14.59 2.46
CA SER A 165 7.43 -15.15 1.77
C SER A 165 8.00 -16.43 2.41
N ARG A 166 7.37 -16.95 3.48
CA ARG A 166 7.80 -18.18 4.15
C ARG A 166 7.92 -19.33 3.14
N GLY A 167 8.99 -20.12 3.25
CA GLY A 167 9.29 -21.20 2.31
C GLY A 167 9.92 -20.74 0.98
N ARG A 168 10.19 -19.44 0.81
CA ARG A 168 10.97 -18.89 -0.31
C ARG A 168 12.37 -18.50 0.13
N ARG A 169 13.30 -18.46 -0.83
CA ARG A 169 14.68 -17.97 -0.64
C ARG A 169 14.74 -16.44 -0.81
N LEU A 170 13.81 -15.71 -0.19
CA LEU A 170 13.79 -14.24 -0.19
C LEU A 170 14.33 -13.72 1.14
N ARG A 171 15.40 -12.92 1.09
CA ARG A 171 15.95 -12.28 2.28
C ARG A 171 15.37 -10.88 2.42
N VAL A 172 14.68 -10.62 3.54
CA VAL A 172 13.98 -9.36 3.82
C VAL A 172 14.68 -8.63 4.95
N CYS A 173 14.95 -7.33 4.79
CA CYS A 173 15.56 -6.48 5.81
C CYS A 173 14.60 -5.38 6.24
N LEU A 174 14.42 -5.20 7.56
CA LEU A 174 13.84 -3.98 8.12
C LEU A 174 14.97 -2.99 8.46
N LEU A 175 15.09 -1.92 7.67
CA LEU A 175 16.15 -0.94 7.85
C LEU A 175 15.80 0.05 8.96
N THR A 176 16.46 -0.09 10.10
CA THR A 176 16.39 0.85 11.23
C THR A 176 17.79 1.38 11.60
N LYS A 177 17.90 2.41 12.46
CA LYS A 177 19.19 2.89 12.98
C LYS A 177 20.01 1.74 13.60
N ALA A 178 19.37 0.87 14.39
CA ALA A 178 20.00 -0.32 14.98
C ALA A 178 20.13 -1.50 14.01
N GLY A 179 19.27 -1.56 12.99
CA GLY A 179 19.27 -2.63 11.98
C GLY A 179 20.44 -2.51 11.00
N ALA A 180 20.91 -1.30 10.69
CA ALA A 180 22.04 -1.09 9.78
C ALA A 180 23.36 -1.67 10.33
N THR A 181 23.59 -1.56 11.64
CA THR A 181 24.75 -2.19 12.31
C THR A 181 24.61 -3.70 12.40
N LYS A 182 23.40 -4.24 12.61
CA LYS A 182 23.15 -5.70 12.59
C LYS A 182 23.24 -6.32 11.20
N ALA A 183 22.81 -5.63 10.15
CA ALA A 183 22.92 -6.10 8.76
C ALA A 183 24.38 -6.23 8.31
N ALA A 184 25.24 -5.29 8.74
CA ALA A 184 26.68 -5.37 8.52
C ALA A 184 27.33 -6.57 9.26
N ALA A 185 26.93 -6.80 10.52
CA ALA A 185 27.45 -7.91 11.32
C ALA A 185 26.97 -9.29 10.84
N ALA A 186 25.72 -9.42 10.35
CA ALA A 186 25.12 -10.68 9.92
C ALA A 186 25.65 -11.18 8.56
N THR A 187 26.19 -10.28 7.73
CA THR A 187 26.69 -10.60 6.38
C THR A 187 28.20 -10.83 6.33
N GLY A 188 28.93 -10.57 7.44
CA GLY A 188 30.39 -10.73 7.50
C GLY A 188 31.15 -9.81 6.52
N MET A 189 30.47 -8.81 5.95
CA MET A 189 31.01 -7.88 4.96
C MET A 189 31.32 -6.53 5.61
N ASP A 190 32.31 -5.80 5.07
CA ASP A 190 32.54 -4.40 5.40
C ASP A 190 31.24 -3.58 5.31
N SER A 191 31.10 -2.60 6.19
CA SER A 191 29.91 -1.74 6.35
C SER A 191 29.41 -1.07 5.06
N LYS A 192 30.23 -1.02 4.01
CA LYS A 192 29.90 -0.46 2.69
C LYS A 192 28.89 -1.28 1.89
N ASN A 193 28.69 -2.57 2.19
CA ASN A 193 27.80 -3.47 1.44
C ASN A 193 26.86 -4.31 2.34
N ALA A 194 26.53 -3.81 3.53
CA ALA A 194 25.72 -4.50 4.54
C ALA A 194 24.35 -5.04 4.04
N LEU A 195 23.84 -4.52 2.92
CA LEU A 195 22.56 -4.90 2.33
C LEU A 195 22.66 -5.76 1.06
N SER A 196 23.87 -6.11 0.60
CA SER A 196 24.09 -6.99 -0.58
C SER A 196 23.43 -8.36 -0.41
N GLY A 197 23.30 -8.81 0.85
CA GLY A 197 22.65 -10.03 1.25
C GLY A 197 21.12 -9.97 1.35
N TYR A 198 20.44 -8.93 0.87
CA TYR A 198 18.98 -8.85 0.96
C TYR A 198 18.33 -8.61 -0.40
N ASP A 199 17.17 -9.24 -0.61
CA ASP A 199 16.36 -9.08 -1.81
C ASP A 199 15.34 -7.94 -1.64
N ILE A 200 14.78 -7.79 -0.45
CA ILE A 200 13.74 -6.80 -0.15
C ILE A 200 14.19 -5.95 1.05
N VAL A 201 14.08 -4.63 0.91
CA VAL A 201 14.30 -3.67 1.99
C VAL A 201 13.00 -2.96 2.33
N VAL A 202 12.65 -2.98 3.62
CA VAL A 202 11.54 -2.20 4.18
C VAL A 202 12.13 -1.07 5.02
N SER A 203 11.78 0.18 4.74
CA SER A 203 12.40 1.35 5.37
C SER A 203 11.47 2.56 5.42
N THR A 204 11.87 3.58 6.18
CA THR A 204 11.40 4.95 5.96
C THR A 204 12.28 5.65 4.91
N PRO A 205 11.75 6.64 4.15
CA PRO A 205 12.52 7.34 3.12
C PRO A 205 13.79 8.03 3.65
N MET A 206 13.68 8.75 4.76
CA MET A 206 14.82 9.42 5.42
C MET A 206 15.98 8.46 5.73
N ARG A 207 15.69 7.22 6.11
CA ARG A 207 16.76 6.27 6.44
C ARG A 207 17.43 5.72 5.19
N LEU A 208 16.65 5.43 4.16
CA LEU A 208 17.16 4.86 2.92
C LEU A 208 18.00 5.88 2.13
N VAL A 209 17.51 7.13 2.02
CA VAL A 209 18.24 8.19 1.32
C VAL A 209 19.59 8.50 1.97
N ALA A 210 19.70 8.40 3.30
CA ALA A 210 20.98 8.56 3.99
C ALA A 210 22.01 7.52 3.53
N LEU A 211 21.62 6.24 3.38
CA LEU A 211 22.51 5.20 2.87
C LEU A 211 22.87 5.41 1.39
N VAL A 212 21.93 5.91 0.59
CA VAL A 212 22.19 6.25 -0.83
C VAL A 212 23.25 7.35 -0.90
N ARG A 213 23.12 8.43 -0.11
CA ARG A 213 24.08 9.54 -0.04
C ARG A 213 25.45 9.11 0.45
N GLU A 214 25.50 8.23 1.44
CA GLU A 214 26.73 7.63 1.97
C GLU A 214 27.35 6.59 1.01
N ARG A 215 26.69 6.28 -0.12
CA ARG A 215 27.06 5.20 -1.06
C ARG A 215 27.22 3.84 -0.37
N ALA A 216 26.45 3.61 0.69
CA ALA A 216 26.44 2.39 1.49
C ALA A 216 25.42 1.35 0.98
N ILE A 217 24.68 1.68 -0.08
CA ILE A 217 23.72 0.80 -0.74
C ILE A 217 23.73 1.06 -2.25
N CYS A 218 23.63 -0.01 -3.04
CA CYS A 218 23.40 0.06 -4.48
C CYS A 218 21.95 -0.32 -4.80
N LEU A 219 21.23 0.55 -5.50
CA LEU A 219 19.83 0.37 -5.89
C LEU A 219 19.66 0.07 -7.39
N ALA A 220 20.76 -0.19 -8.11
CA ALA A 220 20.74 -0.40 -9.56
C ALA A 220 19.95 -1.64 -10.01
N SER A 221 19.82 -2.65 -9.13
CA SER A 221 19.08 -3.89 -9.39
C SER A 221 17.63 -3.87 -8.90
N VAL A 222 17.13 -2.72 -8.46
CA VAL A 222 15.75 -2.60 -7.94
C VAL A 222 14.74 -2.71 -9.08
N GLU A 223 13.89 -3.71 -9.00
CA GLU A 223 12.84 -4.00 -9.98
C GLU A 223 11.47 -3.44 -9.56
N MET A 224 11.23 -3.26 -8.26
CA MET A 224 9.96 -2.78 -7.73
C MET A 224 10.15 -1.85 -6.53
N VAL A 225 9.48 -0.69 -6.56
CA VAL A 225 9.43 0.28 -5.47
C VAL A 225 7.98 0.55 -5.10
N VAL A 226 7.63 0.44 -3.82
CA VAL A 226 6.30 0.76 -3.31
C VAL A 226 6.40 1.81 -2.21
N LEU A 227 5.53 2.81 -2.27
CA LEU A 227 5.31 3.77 -1.19
C LEU A 227 3.91 3.53 -0.61
N ASP A 228 3.86 3.16 0.66
CA ASP A 228 2.61 3.01 1.40
C ASP A 228 2.30 4.28 2.21
N GLU A 229 1.00 4.52 2.44
CA GLU A 229 0.48 5.74 3.07
C GLU A 229 1.07 7.03 2.49
N ALA A 230 1.01 7.17 1.15
CA ALA A 230 1.62 8.28 0.44
C ALA A 230 1.10 9.67 0.85
N ASP A 231 -0.16 9.78 1.28
CA ASP A 231 -0.71 10.99 1.89
C ASP A 231 -0.02 11.37 3.20
N LYS A 232 0.40 10.39 4.00
CA LYS A 232 1.07 10.61 5.28
C LYS A 232 2.55 10.96 5.15
N LEU A 233 3.15 10.67 4.00
CA LEU A 233 4.53 11.05 3.70
C LEU A 233 4.72 12.58 3.74
N PHE A 234 3.71 13.35 3.34
CA PHE A 234 3.74 14.82 3.42
C PHE A 234 3.55 15.34 4.85
N ASP A 235 2.59 14.78 5.60
CA ASP A 235 2.35 15.12 7.01
C ASP A 235 3.64 14.98 7.87
N ALA A 236 4.42 13.93 7.61
CA ALA A 236 5.64 13.62 8.35
C ALA A 236 6.79 14.62 8.09
N GLY A 237 6.85 15.20 6.89
CA GLY A 237 7.81 16.26 6.54
C GLY A 237 7.60 17.51 7.39
N ALA A 238 6.35 17.96 7.49
CA ALA A 238 5.94 19.13 8.28
C ALA A 238 6.23 18.96 9.78
N ALA A 239 5.99 17.77 10.34
CA ALA A 239 6.23 17.50 11.77
C ALA A 239 7.73 17.47 12.16
N SER A 240 8.62 17.30 11.17
CA SER A 240 10.07 17.19 11.37
C SER A 240 10.81 18.53 11.23
N GLY A 241 10.08 19.65 11.03
CA GLY A 241 10.65 20.97 10.77
C GLY A 241 11.24 21.14 9.36
N GLY A 242 10.97 20.19 8.45
CA GLY A 242 11.31 20.30 7.04
C GLY A 242 10.15 20.89 6.24
N SER A 243 10.45 21.55 5.12
CA SER A 243 9.41 21.87 4.14
C SER A 243 8.92 20.60 3.45
N ASP A 244 7.64 20.54 3.04
CA ASP A 244 7.08 19.40 2.28
C ASP A 244 7.95 18.99 1.07
N LYS A 245 8.65 19.97 0.48
CA LYS A 245 9.61 19.77 -0.62
C LYS A 245 10.81 18.92 -0.24
N ALA A 246 11.26 18.97 1.02
CA ALA A 246 12.40 18.18 1.47
C ALA A 246 12.09 16.68 1.45
N PHE A 247 10.84 16.27 1.66
CA PHE A 247 10.46 14.86 1.67
C PHE A 247 10.29 14.28 0.27
N ILE A 248 9.62 15.02 -0.62
CA ILE A 248 9.53 14.66 -2.04
C ILE A 248 10.94 14.48 -2.62
N GLY A 249 11.85 15.41 -2.31
CA GLY A 249 13.24 15.32 -2.75
C GLY A 249 13.98 14.07 -2.23
N GLN A 250 13.66 13.57 -1.02
CA GLN A 250 14.24 12.31 -0.53
C GLN A 250 13.72 11.10 -1.29
N VAL A 251 12.42 11.06 -1.60
CA VAL A 251 11.82 10.00 -2.40
C VAL A 251 12.38 10.03 -3.82
N ASP A 252 12.45 11.20 -4.44
CA ASP A 252 13.01 11.39 -5.78
C ASP A 252 14.47 10.93 -5.84
N GLU A 253 15.28 11.22 -4.82
CA GLU A 253 16.68 10.79 -4.76
C GLU A 253 16.82 9.26 -4.66
N VAL A 254 15.96 8.60 -3.87
CA VAL A 254 15.91 7.13 -3.82
C VAL A 254 15.52 6.55 -5.17
N LEU A 255 14.51 7.13 -5.82
CA LEU A 255 14.03 6.68 -7.13
C LEU A 255 15.04 6.94 -8.25
N ALA A 256 15.78 8.04 -8.18
CA ALA A 256 16.87 8.35 -9.10
C ALA A 256 18.04 7.36 -8.97
N ALA A 257 18.28 6.85 -7.76
CA ALA A 257 19.26 5.79 -7.53
C ALA A 257 18.80 4.41 -8.06
N CYS A 258 17.49 4.22 -8.31
CA CYS A 258 16.94 3.01 -8.93
C CYS A 258 17.09 3.07 -10.47
N SER A 259 18.27 2.74 -10.97
CA SER A 259 18.63 2.88 -12.40
C SER A 259 18.13 1.74 -13.31
N HIS A 260 17.45 0.73 -12.77
CA HIS A 260 16.89 -0.36 -13.57
C HIS A 260 15.85 0.16 -14.57
N GLN A 261 16.00 -0.18 -15.85
CA GLN A 261 15.16 0.37 -16.94
C GLN A 261 13.66 0.10 -16.75
N GLN A 262 13.34 -1.09 -16.23
CA GLN A 262 11.98 -1.57 -16.00
C GLN A 262 11.58 -1.59 -14.52
N VAL A 263 12.07 -0.63 -13.73
CA VAL A 263 11.62 -0.47 -12.34
C VAL A 263 10.12 -0.12 -12.34
N GLN A 264 9.33 -0.99 -11.70
CA GLN A 264 7.91 -0.78 -11.50
C GLN A 264 7.67 -0.02 -10.19
N ARG A 265 6.74 0.92 -10.21
CA ARG A 265 6.47 1.81 -9.07
C ARG A 265 5.01 1.75 -8.68
N ALA A 266 4.74 1.75 -7.38
CA ALA A 266 3.38 1.78 -6.87
C ALA A 266 3.24 2.74 -5.68
N LEU A 267 2.18 3.55 -5.68
CA LEU A 267 1.80 4.42 -4.58
C LEU A 267 0.47 3.92 -4.00
N PHE A 268 0.44 3.72 -2.69
CA PHE A 268 -0.77 3.36 -1.95
C PHE A 268 -1.11 4.48 -0.99
N SER A 269 -2.37 4.91 -1.00
CA SER A 269 -2.82 6.03 -0.17
C SER A 269 -4.25 5.84 0.30
N ALA A 270 -4.59 6.38 1.48
CA ALA A 270 -5.98 6.46 1.92
C ALA A 270 -6.71 7.63 1.25
N THR A 271 -6.02 8.75 1.08
CA THR A 271 -6.55 9.97 0.46
C THR A 271 -5.73 10.40 -0.76
N VAL A 272 -6.37 11.07 -1.72
CA VAL A 272 -5.70 11.56 -2.94
C VAL A 272 -5.92 13.07 -3.05
N GLY A 273 -5.26 13.79 -2.14
CA GLY A 273 -5.14 15.24 -2.19
C GLY A 273 -4.21 15.71 -3.32
N GLN A 274 -4.08 17.02 -3.48
CA GLN A 274 -3.25 17.62 -4.53
C GLN A 274 -1.79 17.16 -4.48
N GLN A 275 -1.20 17.09 -3.28
CA GLN A 275 0.18 16.65 -3.07
C GLN A 275 0.43 15.19 -3.53
N VAL A 276 -0.51 14.28 -3.25
CA VAL A 276 -0.40 12.87 -3.68
C VAL A 276 -0.48 12.76 -5.20
N LYS A 277 -1.31 13.58 -5.85
CA LYS A 277 -1.39 13.63 -7.32
C LYS A 277 -0.08 14.12 -7.92
N GLU A 278 0.46 15.23 -7.42
CA GLU A 278 1.75 15.77 -7.88
C GLU A 278 2.89 14.76 -7.72
N LEU A 279 2.93 14.06 -6.58
CA LEU A 279 3.89 12.96 -6.38
C LEU A 279 3.67 11.82 -7.36
N SER A 280 2.43 11.41 -7.62
CA SER A 280 2.14 10.35 -8.58
C SER A 280 2.56 10.71 -10.00
N GLU A 281 2.41 11.97 -10.40
CA GLU A 281 2.83 12.48 -11.71
C GLU A 281 4.36 12.59 -11.82
N SER A 282 5.04 12.91 -10.72
CA SER A 282 6.52 12.95 -10.67
C SER A 282 7.14 11.55 -10.67
N VAL A 283 6.53 10.62 -9.94
CA VAL A 283 7.13 9.31 -9.61
C VAL A 283 6.69 8.20 -10.55
N LEU A 284 5.43 8.16 -10.97
CA LEU A 284 4.89 7.02 -11.72
C LEU A 284 4.92 7.27 -13.24
N ARG A 285 5.01 6.20 -14.03
CA ARG A 285 5.02 6.24 -15.51
C ARG A 285 3.76 5.58 -16.06
N ASP A 286 2.97 6.33 -16.85
CA ASP A 286 1.73 5.83 -17.48
C ASP A 286 0.92 4.88 -16.57
N HIS A 287 0.61 5.39 -15.38
CA HIS A 287 0.13 4.55 -14.29
C HIS A 287 -1.38 4.34 -14.35
N ILE A 288 -1.80 3.20 -13.82
CA ILE A 288 -3.22 2.93 -13.60
C ILE A 288 -3.62 3.59 -12.28
N PHE A 289 -4.73 4.33 -12.28
CA PHE A 289 -5.32 4.91 -11.08
C PHE A 289 -6.50 4.05 -10.60
N LEU A 290 -6.29 3.33 -9.51
CA LEU A 290 -7.27 2.50 -8.83
C LEU A 290 -7.89 3.27 -7.66
N THR A 291 -9.21 3.30 -7.58
CA THR A 291 -9.95 3.79 -6.42
C THR A 291 -10.91 2.70 -5.95
N VAL A 292 -10.92 2.44 -4.65
CA VAL A 292 -11.86 1.52 -4.00
C VAL A 292 -12.68 2.28 -2.96
N GLY A 293 -14.00 2.16 -3.03
CA GLY A 293 -14.94 2.87 -2.17
C GLY A 293 -15.13 4.33 -2.58
N THR A 294 -15.67 5.14 -1.67
CA THR A 294 -15.84 6.58 -1.84
C THR A 294 -14.52 7.31 -1.56
N GLN A 295 -14.06 8.13 -2.51
CA GLN A 295 -12.85 8.95 -2.32
C GLN A 295 -13.05 9.87 -1.11
N ASN A 296 -12.06 9.89 -0.22
CA ASN A 296 -12.04 10.73 0.98
C ASN A 296 -13.16 10.45 1.99
N SER A 297 -13.84 9.30 1.94
CA SER A 297 -14.75 8.90 3.01
C SER A 297 -14.01 8.07 4.06
N GLY A 298 -14.34 8.26 5.35
CA GLY A 298 -14.04 7.26 6.38
C GLY A 298 -14.67 5.90 6.04
N ALA A 299 -14.36 4.86 6.81
CA ALA A 299 -15.06 3.58 6.65
C ALA A 299 -16.56 3.81 6.82
N ALA A 300 -17.38 3.26 5.91
CA ALA A 300 -18.84 3.45 5.91
C ALA A 300 -19.50 2.95 7.21
N ASP A 301 -18.81 2.05 7.93
CA ASP A 301 -19.24 1.44 9.18
C ASP A 301 -18.93 2.29 10.43
N ILE A 302 -18.47 3.54 10.26
CA ILE A 302 -18.16 4.45 11.38
C ILE A 302 -19.27 5.48 11.54
N ASP A 303 -19.94 5.48 12.69
CA ASP A 303 -20.84 6.56 13.09
C ASP A 303 -20.03 7.81 13.49
N GLN A 304 -20.40 8.97 12.95
CA GLN A 304 -19.66 10.21 13.10
C GLN A 304 -20.56 11.31 13.66
N ARG A 305 -20.13 11.90 14.78
CA ARG A 305 -20.81 13.03 15.42
C ARG A 305 -19.89 14.23 15.52
N LEU A 306 -20.36 15.39 15.08
CA LEU A 306 -19.68 16.67 15.26
C LEU A 306 -20.33 17.47 16.39
N VAL A 307 -19.54 17.92 17.36
CA VAL A 307 -20.00 18.72 18.50
C VAL A 307 -19.32 20.09 18.45
N TYR A 308 -20.12 21.14 18.28
CA TYR A 308 -19.63 22.52 18.32
C TYR A 308 -19.60 23.02 19.76
N VAL A 309 -18.43 23.48 20.21
CA VAL A 309 -18.20 23.90 21.62
C VAL A 309 -17.93 25.39 21.77
N GLY A 310 -17.95 26.16 20.69
CA GLY A 310 -17.74 27.62 20.67
C GLY A 310 -16.31 28.07 20.96
N ARG A 311 -15.76 27.68 22.12
CA ARG A 311 -14.41 28.04 22.60
C ARG A 311 -13.60 26.80 22.97
N GLU A 312 -12.29 26.96 23.12
CA GLU A 312 -11.36 25.85 23.41
C GLU A 312 -11.68 25.19 24.76
N GLU A 313 -12.07 25.98 25.78
CA GLU A 313 -12.40 25.48 27.12
C GLU A 313 -13.65 24.58 27.11
N GLY A 314 -14.57 24.82 26.16
CA GLY A 314 -15.77 23.99 25.97
C GLY A 314 -15.45 22.56 25.53
N LYS A 315 -14.27 22.30 24.95
CA LYS A 315 -13.84 20.94 24.57
C LYS A 315 -13.70 20.04 25.79
N LEU A 316 -13.11 20.54 26.88
CA LEU A 316 -12.92 19.76 28.11
C LEU A 316 -14.28 19.40 28.72
N LEU A 317 -15.21 20.35 28.75
CA LEU A 317 -16.57 20.10 29.24
C LEU A 317 -17.30 19.05 28.39
N ALA A 318 -17.18 19.14 27.07
CA ALA A 318 -17.75 18.15 26.16
C ALA A 318 -17.14 16.75 26.37
N VAL A 319 -15.82 16.64 26.59
CA VAL A 319 -15.18 15.36 26.91
C VAL A 319 -15.68 14.81 28.24
N ARG A 320 -15.80 15.64 29.28
CA ARG A 320 -16.39 15.24 30.57
C ARG A 320 -17.82 14.76 30.43
N GLN A 321 -18.63 15.42 29.60
CA GLN A 321 -20.00 15.00 29.32
C GLN A 321 -20.03 13.62 28.61
N LEU A 322 -19.15 13.38 27.64
CA LEU A 322 -19.02 12.07 26.99
C LEU A 322 -18.61 10.98 27.99
N VAL A 323 -17.77 11.31 28.98
CA VAL A 323 -17.43 10.40 30.07
C VAL A 323 -18.64 10.07 30.93
N GLN A 324 -19.44 11.08 31.29
CA GLN A 324 -20.65 10.92 32.11
C GLN A 324 -21.76 10.15 31.40
N GLU A 325 -21.91 10.32 30.08
CA GLU A 325 -22.84 9.55 29.25
C GLU A 325 -22.47 8.05 29.19
N GLY A 326 -21.24 7.70 29.57
CA GLY A 326 -20.73 6.34 29.63
C GLY A 326 -19.82 6.03 28.46
N LEU A 327 -18.51 6.02 28.72
CA LEU A 327 -17.54 5.49 27.76
C LEU A 327 -17.62 3.97 27.71
N ARG A 328 -17.34 3.40 26.54
CA ARG A 328 -17.06 1.97 26.36
C ARG A 328 -15.56 1.81 26.12
N PRO A 329 -14.75 1.58 27.17
CA PRO A 329 -13.34 1.27 26.99
C PRO A 329 -13.15 0.03 26.10
N PRO A 330 -12.09 -0.03 25.29
CA PRO A 330 -11.02 0.97 25.16
C PRO A 330 -11.40 2.18 24.28
N VAL A 331 -11.01 3.40 24.70
CA VAL A 331 -11.26 4.65 23.95
C VAL A 331 -9.94 5.32 23.57
N LEU A 332 -9.84 5.79 22.31
CA LEU A 332 -8.72 6.59 21.82
C LEU A 332 -9.13 8.05 21.67
N VAL A 333 -8.31 8.97 22.18
CA VAL A 333 -8.52 10.42 22.05
C VAL A 333 -7.34 11.05 21.34
N PHE A 334 -7.59 11.73 20.24
CA PHE A 334 -6.55 12.34 19.41
C PHE A 334 -6.44 13.84 19.63
N LEU A 335 -5.21 14.32 19.83
CA LEU A 335 -4.90 15.74 19.91
C LEU A 335 -3.75 16.14 18.99
N GLN A 336 -3.81 17.37 18.51
CA GLN A 336 -2.84 17.90 17.55
C GLN A 336 -1.44 18.11 18.13
N SER A 337 -1.30 18.39 19.43
CA SER A 337 -0.01 18.70 20.05
C SER A 337 0.23 17.93 21.34
N LYS A 338 1.51 17.66 21.64
CA LYS A 338 1.95 16.98 22.86
C LYS A 338 1.56 17.75 24.13
N ASP A 339 1.55 19.08 24.07
CA ASP A 339 1.27 19.93 25.24
C ASP A 339 -0.22 19.88 25.57
N ARG A 340 -1.09 19.92 24.55
CA ARG A 340 -2.54 19.71 24.72
C ARG A 340 -2.84 18.30 25.23
N ALA A 341 -2.15 17.28 24.71
CA ALA A 341 -2.32 15.90 25.15
C ALA A 341 -1.97 15.72 26.63
N LYS A 342 -0.88 16.36 27.10
CA LYS A 342 -0.50 16.37 28.52
C LYS A 342 -1.51 17.13 29.39
N ALA A 343 -1.99 18.29 28.93
CA ALA A 343 -3.00 19.05 29.66
C ALA A 343 -4.28 18.22 29.87
N LEU A 344 -4.79 17.59 28.79
CA LEU A 344 -5.96 16.72 28.90
C LEU A 344 -5.71 15.50 29.81
N PHE A 345 -4.51 14.90 29.74
CA PHE A 345 -4.15 13.80 30.62
C PHE A 345 -4.28 14.19 32.10
N HIS A 346 -3.75 15.35 32.50
CA HIS A 346 -3.85 15.82 33.87
C HIS A 346 -5.29 16.05 34.32
N GLU A 347 -6.14 16.61 33.46
CA GLU A 347 -7.57 16.81 33.75
C GLU A 347 -8.31 15.48 33.93
N LEU A 348 -8.11 14.51 33.02
CA LEU A 348 -8.80 13.22 33.11
C LEU A 348 -8.30 12.37 34.30
N VAL A 349 -7.01 12.45 34.65
CA VAL A 349 -6.48 11.82 35.87
C VAL A 349 -7.09 12.46 37.11
N TYR A 350 -7.21 13.79 37.14
CA TYR A 350 -7.85 14.51 38.24
C TYR A 350 -9.31 14.09 38.42
N ASP A 351 -10.02 13.84 37.31
CA ASP A 351 -11.39 13.33 37.29
C ASP A 351 -11.49 11.82 37.64
N GLY A 352 -10.38 11.16 37.95
CA GLY A 352 -10.33 9.75 38.34
C GLY A 352 -10.46 8.74 37.20
N ILE A 353 -10.22 9.18 35.95
CA ILE A 353 -10.30 8.31 34.78
C ILE A 353 -8.96 7.63 34.54
N ASN A 354 -8.97 6.30 34.39
CA ASN A 354 -7.80 5.51 34.00
C ASN A 354 -7.34 5.90 32.59
N THR A 355 -6.39 6.83 32.50
CA THR A 355 -5.89 7.38 31.25
C THR A 355 -4.37 7.34 31.19
N ASP A 356 -3.81 7.33 29.98
CA ASP A 356 -2.39 7.54 29.72
C ASP A 356 -2.20 8.33 28.43
N VAL A 357 -0.99 8.86 28.21
CA VAL A 357 -0.66 9.73 27.08
C VAL A 357 0.55 9.22 26.28
N MET A 358 0.34 9.07 24.98
CA MET A 358 1.33 8.62 24.02
C MET A 358 1.65 9.71 22.98
N HIS A 359 2.90 10.19 23.02
CA HIS A 359 3.42 11.25 22.15
C HIS A 359 4.88 11.00 21.76
N ALA A 360 5.39 11.74 20.77
CA ALA A 360 6.68 11.47 20.12
C ALA A 360 7.87 11.36 21.09
N SER A 361 7.87 12.12 22.19
CA SER A 361 8.96 12.10 23.18
C SER A 361 8.98 10.88 24.12
N ARG A 362 8.02 9.96 24.03
CA ARG A 362 8.05 8.69 24.79
C ARG A 362 9.08 7.73 24.19
N THR A 363 9.82 7.01 25.03
CA THR A 363 10.74 5.94 24.58
C THR A 363 9.96 4.75 24.04
N GLN A 364 10.62 3.87 23.26
CA GLN A 364 9.95 2.69 22.70
C GLN A 364 9.38 1.78 23.80
N ASP A 365 10.18 1.49 24.83
CA ASP A 365 9.76 0.64 25.95
C ASP A 365 8.54 1.23 26.69
N GLN A 366 8.49 2.56 26.83
CA GLN A 366 7.33 3.24 27.40
C GLN A 366 6.09 3.08 26.52
N ARG A 367 6.24 3.23 25.19
CA ARG A 367 5.13 3.04 24.25
C ARG A 367 4.61 1.60 24.31
N ASP A 368 5.50 0.63 24.29
CA ASP A 368 5.14 -0.80 24.32
C ASP A 368 4.39 -1.15 25.63
N ASN A 369 4.84 -0.62 26.77
CA ASN A 369 4.15 -0.78 28.05
C ASN A 369 2.75 -0.13 28.05
N ILE A 370 2.63 1.10 27.53
CA ILE A 370 1.33 1.79 27.42
C ILE A 370 0.37 0.98 26.53
N ILE A 371 0.84 0.48 25.38
CA ILE A 371 0.02 -0.34 24.47
C ILE A 371 -0.43 -1.62 25.17
N GLN A 372 0.46 -2.29 25.92
CA GLN A 372 0.12 -3.49 26.65
C GLN A 372 -0.98 -3.20 27.69
N ARG A 373 -0.81 -2.17 28.52
CA ARG A 373 -1.76 -1.78 29.57
C ARG A 373 -3.11 -1.34 29.01
N PHE A 374 -3.11 -0.72 27.83
CA PHE A 374 -4.34 -0.39 27.11
C PHE A 374 -5.05 -1.64 26.59
N ARG A 375 -4.31 -2.63 26.09
CA ARG A 375 -4.88 -3.92 25.64
C ARG A 375 -5.40 -4.78 26.79
N THR A 376 -4.80 -4.70 27.98
CA THR A 376 -5.25 -5.43 29.17
C THR A 376 -6.43 -4.76 29.88
N GLY A 377 -6.86 -3.57 29.43
CA GLY A 377 -7.96 -2.82 30.03
C GLY A 377 -7.59 -2.04 31.29
N GLU A 378 -6.30 -1.95 31.64
CA GLU A 378 -5.82 -1.11 32.75
C GLU A 378 -5.96 0.38 32.44
N ILE A 379 -5.79 0.75 31.17
CA ILE A 379 -6.01 2.10 30.64
C ILE A 379 -7.33 2.09 29.87
N TRP A 380 -8.27 2.94 30.26
CA TRP A 380 -9.58 3.05 29.62
C TRP A 380 -9.58 4.05 28.47
N VAL A 381 -8.87 5.16 28.66
CA VAL A 381 -8.76 6.24 27.68
C VAL A 381 -7.28 6.42 27.34
N LEU A 382 -6.90 6.23 26.08
CA LEU A 382 -5.54 6.47 25.63
C LEU A 382 -5.49 7.75 24.78
N ILE A 383 -4.80 8.75 25.30
CA ILE A 383 -4.61 10.04 24.64
C ILE A 383 -3.39 9.94 23.71
N CYS A 384 -3.57 10.22 22.43
CA CYS A 384 -2.54 10.11 21.41
C CYS A 384 -2.39 11.40 20.61
N THR A 385 -1.17 11.69 20.15
CA THR A 385 -0.95 12.62 19.04
C THR A 385 -0.97 11.87 17.71
N ASP A 386 -1.46 12.50 16.63
CA ASP A 386 -1.58 11.88 15.29
C ASP A 386 -0.31 11.16 14.82
N LEU A 387 0.86 11.66 15.19
CA LEU A 387 2.15 11.08 14.78
C LEU A 387 2.42 9.69 15.40
N VAL A 388 1.83 9.38 16.55
CA VAL A 388 2.20 8.18 17.35
C VAL A 388 1.18 7.06 17.26
N ALA A 389 -0.08 7.36 17.02
CA ALA A 389 -1.09 6.33 16.79
C ALA A 389 -0.92 5.63 15.42
N ARG A 390 -0.22 6.24 14.48
CA ARG A 390 0.01 5.70 13.13
C ARG A 390 0.96 4.51 13.18
N GLY A 391 0.44 3.32 12.84
CA GLY A 391 1.17 2.05 12.87
C GLY A 391 1.00 1.25 14.16
N ILE A 392 0.19 1.72 15.11
CA ILE A 392 -0.27 0.90 16.23
C ILE A 392 -1.57 0.20 15.81
N ASP A 393 -1.45 -1.08 15.50
CA ASP A 393 -2.60 -1.94 15.20
C ASP A 393 -3.27 -2.36 16.52
N PHE A 394 -4.39 -1.73 16.83
CA PHE A 394 -5.33 -2.19 17.85
C PHE A 394 -6.34 -3.09 17.15
N LYS A 395 -6.10 -4.40 17.17
CA LYS A 395 -7.12 -5.36 16.73
C LYS A 395 -8.33 -5.22 17.64
N VAL A 396 -9.47 -4.85 17.06
CA VAL A 396 -10.77 -4.99 17.73
C VAL A 396 -10.99 -6.49 17.89
N GLN A 397 -11.12 -6.96 19.14
CA GLN A 397 -11.46 -8.35 19.44
C GLN A 397 -12.91 -8.65 19.07
#